data_AF-A0A9Q4AZ28-F1
#
_entry.id   AF-A0A9Q4AZ28-F1
#
_cell.length_a   1.000
_cell.length_b   1.000
_cell.length_c   1.000
_cell.angle_alpha   90.00
_cell.angle_beta   90.00
_cell.angle_gamma   90.00
#
_symmetry.space_group_name_H-M   'P 1'
#
loop_
_entity.id
_entity.type
_entity.pdbx_description
1 polymer ?
#
loop_
_entity_poly.entity_id
_entity_poly.type
_entity_poly.pdbx_seq_one_letter_code
_entity_poly.pdbx_strand_id
1 'polypeptide(L)' 'MTILRCQLWQTAKERNVSLLNNTFVIPYVDGTTHTEKLNTVEEIEQIIDKEFGLPKLPVREAVACLEERDFDIFAEKK' A
#
# COMPACT_ATOMS: atom_id res chain seq x y z
N MET A 1 1.61 -16.02 2.19
CA MET A 1 1.96 -14.69 1.67
C MET A 1 3.07 -14.08 2.52
N THR A 2 4.01 -13.36 1.92
CA THR A 2 5.20 -12.73 2.56
C THR A 2 5.25 -11.23 2.32
N ILE A 3 4.14 -10.65 1.86
CA ILE A 3 4.03 -9.25 1.44
C ILE A 3 2.69 -8.69 1.91
N LEU A 4 2.67 -7.38 2.18
CA LEU A 4 1.44 -6.61 2.30
C LEU A 4 1.08 -6.09 0.90
N ARG A 5 -0.14 -6.35 0.41
CA ARG A 5 -0.56 -5.86 -0.91
C ARG A 5 -2.02 -5.45 -0.92
N CYS A 6 -2.29 -4.30 -1.52
CA CYS A 6 -3.64 -3.84 -1.83
C CYS A 6 -3.64 -3.19 -3.22
N GLN A 7 -4.68 -3.43 -4.02
CA GLN A 7 -4.79 -2.83 -5.35
C GLN A 7 -6.25 -2.50 -5.66
N LEU A 8 -6.48 -1.32 -6.21
CA LEU A 8 -7.81 -0.84 -6.58
C LEU A 8 -7.75 -0.08 -7.92
N TRP A 9 -8.67 -0.42 -8.83
CA TRP A 9 -8.87 0.33 -10.06
C TRP A 9 -9.87 1.46 -9.80
N GLN A 10 -9.45 2.70 -10.06
CA GLN A 10 -10.28 3.90 -9.87
C GLN A 10 -10.62 4.49 -11.25
N THR A 11 -11.48 3.80 -12.00
CA THR A 11 -11.81 4.17 -13.40
C THR A 11 -12.38 5.59 -13.54
N ALA A 12 -13.15 6.06 -12.54
CA ALA A 12 -13.65 7.42 -12.50
C ALA A 12 -12.56 8.51 -12.38
N LYS A 13 -11.35 8.13 -11.92
CA LYS A 13 -10.17 8.98 -11.81
C LYS A 13 -9.10 8.65 -12.86
N GLU A 14 -9.44 7.80 -13.84
CA GLU A 14 -8.53 7.37 -14.92
C GLU A 14 -7.16 6.89 -14.40
N ARG A 15 -7.16 6.18 -13.27
CA ARG A 15 -5.95 5.69 -12.59
C ARG A 15 -6.20 4.37 -11.87
N ASN A 16 -5.13 3.72 -11.44
CA ASN A 16 -5.19 2.70 -10.41
C ASN A 16 -4.32 3.09 -9.23
N VAL A 17 -4.57 2.48 -8.08
CA VAL A 17 -3.75 2.65 -6.88
C VAL A 17 -3.27 1.27 -6.44
N SER A 18 -1.99 1.18 -6.08
CA SER A 18 -1.35 -0.07 -5.68
C SER A 18 -0.44 0.18 -4.49
N LEU A 19 -0.66 -0.57 -3.42
CA LEU A 19 0.22 -0.66 -2.27
C LEU A 19 0.94 -2.01 -2.33
N LEU A 20 2.27 -1.99 -2.32
CA LEU A 20 3.10 -3.17 -2.19
C LEU A 20 4.12 -2.92 -1.08
N ASN A 21 3.99 -3.64 0.03
CA ASN A 21 4.69 -3.37 1.27
C ASN A 21 4.52 -1.89 1.65
N ASN A 22 5.61 -1.15 1.84
CA ASN A 22 5.58 0.27 2.11
C ASN A 22 5.72 1.17 0.87
N THR A 23 5.57 0.61 -0.34
CA THR A 23 5.59 1.40 -1.58
C THR A 23 4.17 1.58 -2.11
N PHE A 24 3.75 2.83 -2.20
CA PHE A 24 2.48 3.23 -2.81
C PHE A 24 2.71 3.77 -4.21
N VAL A 25 1.93 3.30 -5.18
CA VAL A 25 2.08 3.62 -6.60
C VAL A 25 0.72 3.98 -7.20
N ILE A 26 0.71 5.07 -7.96
CA ILE A 26 -0.46 5.57 -8.70
C ILE A 26 -0.08 5.71 -10.18
N PRO A 27 -0.38 4.70 -11.02
CA PRO A 27 -0.30 4.82 -12.46
C PRO A 27 -1.55 5.52 -13.00
N TYR A 28 -1.33 6.48 -13.89
CA TYR A 28 -2.37 7.20 -14.61
C TYR A 28 -2.46 6.72 -16.06
N VAL A 29 -3.63 6.90 -16.69
CA VAL A 29 -3.87 6.49 -18.09
C VAL A 29 -2.98 7.25 -19.08
N ASP A 30 -2.52 8.46 -18.74
CA ASP A 30 -1.59 9.24 -19.56
C ASP A 30 -0.15 8.70 -19.57
N GLY A 31 0.11 7.61 -18.84
CA GLY A 31 1.41 6.96 -18.72
C GLY A 31 2.29 7.54 -17.62
N THR A 32 1.85 8.59 -16.91
CA THR A 32 2.56 9.08 -15.74
C THR A 32 2.36 8.13 -14.55
N THR A 33 3.38 8.05 -13.70
CA THR A 33 3.33 7.23 -12.48
C THR A 33 3.86 8.05 -11.32
N HIS A 34 3.05 8.14 -10.27
CA HIS A 34 3.47 8.69 -8.99
C HIS A 34 3.80 7.56 -8.03
N THR A 35 4.97 7.63 -7.38
CA THR A 35 5.41 6.64 -6.40
C THR A 35 5.77 7.35 -5.11
N GLU A 36 5.24 6.83 -4.01
CA GLU A 36 5.45 7.33 -2.65
C GLU A 36 5.98 6.19 -1.77
N LYS A 37 7.01 6.47 -0.98
CA LYS A 37 7.59 5.55 -0.02
C LYS A 37 7.06 5.91 1.37
N LEU A 38 6.34 4.97 1.98
CA LEU A 38 5.76 5.09 3.31
C LEU A 38 6.77 4.57 4.33
N ASN A 39 6.83 5.19 5.49
CA ASN A 39 7.83 4.94 6.53
C ASN A 39 7.19 4.42 7.82
N THR A 40 5.87 4.54 7.95
CA THR A 40 5.11 4.17 9.15
C THR A 40 3.86 3.37 8.81
N VAL A 41 3.37 2.59 9.78
CA VAL A 41 2.10 1.86 9.64
C VAL A 41 0.93 2.84 9.55
N GLU A 42 1.01 3.96 10.27
CA GLU A 42 0.02 5.03 10.26
C GLU A 42 -0.14 5.65 8.86
N GLU A 43 0.95 5.87 8.12
CA GLU A 43 0.88 6.34 6.73
C GLU A 43 0.18 5.32 5.83
N ILE A 44 0.44 4.02 6.03
CA ILE A 44 -0.25 2.95 5.30
C ILE A 44 -1.74 2.95 5.63
N GLU A 45 -2.12 3.04 6.91
CA GLU A 45 -3.51 3.13 7.36
C GLU A 45 -4.22 4.32 6.71
N GLN A 46 -3.57 5.49 6.66
CA GLN A 46 -4.12 6.69 6.02
C GLN A 46 -4.33 6.52 4.51
N ILE A 47 -3.39 5.90 3.80
CA ILE A 47 -3.53 5.61 2.37
C ILE A 47 -4.66 4.61 2.12
N ILE A 48 -4.75 3.55 2.94
CA ILE A 48 -5.82 2.55 2.86
C ILE A 48 -7.20 3.18 3.08
N ASP A 49 -7.33 4.13 3.99
CA ASP A 49 -8.57 4.89 4.16
C ASP A 49 -8.84 5.80 2.95
N LYS A 50 -7.93 6.74 2.66
CA LYS A 50 -8.18 7.83 1.69
C LYS A 50 -8.20 7.37 0.24
N GLU A 51 -7.32 6.45 -0.14
CA GLU A 51 -7.14 6.02 -1.54
C GLU A 51 -7.85 4.71 -1.84
N PHE A 52 -7.94 3.79 -0.87
CA PHE A 52 -8.64 2.51 -1.08
C PHE A 52 -10.08 2.50 -0.56
N GLY A 53 -10.47 3.45 0.30
CA GLY A 53 -11.81 3.51 0.88
C GLY A 53 -12.10 2.37 1.85
N LEU A 54 -11.05 1.83 2.50
CA LEU A 54 -11.14 0.67 3.39
C LEU A 54 -10.72 1.02 4.83
N PRO A 55 -11.40 1.96 5.53
CA PRO A 55 -11.00 2.45 6.86
C PRO A 55 -10.98 1.37 7.95
N LYS A 56 -11.62 0.22 7.71
CA LYS A 56 -11.70 -0.90 8.66
C LYS A 56 -10.78 -2.06 8.29
N LEU A 57 -9.91 -1.89 7.29
CA LEU A 57 -8.96 -2.93 6.94
C LEU A 57 -7.94 -3.08 8.08
N PRO A 58 -7.68 -4.31 8.57
CA PRO A 58 -6.79 -4.54 9.71
C PRO A 58 -5.32 -4.48 9.27
N VAL A 59 -4.85 -3.27 8.91
CA VAL A 59 -3.50 -3.04 8.41
C VAL A 59 -2.47 -3.40 9.48
N ARG A 60 -2.64 -2.88 10.69
CA ARG A 60 -1.69 -3.08 11.80
C ARG A 60 -1.52 -4.54 12.16
N GLU A 61 -2.60 -5.29 12.20
CA GLU A 61 -2.58 -6.73 12.46
C GLU A 61 -1.91 -7.49 11.33
N ALA A 62 -2.14 -7.09 10.08
CA ALA A 62 -1.46 -7.68 8.92
C ALA A 62 0.05 -7.41 8.94
N VAL A 63 0.48 -6.21 9.33
CA VAL A 63 1.90 -5.86 9.50
C VAL A 63 2.52 -6.68 10.62
N ALA A 64 1.89 -6.74 11.80
CA ALA A 64 2.37 -7.53 12.93
C ALA A 64 2.51 -9.02 12.57
N CYS A 65 1.53 -9.60 11.85
CA CYS A 65 1.60 -10.97 11.36
C CYS A 65 2.78 -11.23 10.41
N LEU A 66 3.18 -10.23 9.62
CA LEU A 66 4.34 -10.32 8.74
C LEU A 66 5.65 -10.21 9.54
N GLU A 67 5.73 -9.28 10.49
CA GLU A 67 6.87 -9.10 11.37
C GLU A 67 7.15 -10.33 12.24
N GLU A 68 6.11 -10.96 12.80
CA GLU A 68 6.20 -12.24 13.55
C GLU A 68 6.79 -13.38 12.73
N ARG A 69 6.78 -13.25 11.40
CA ARG A 69 7.30 -14.23 10.44
C ARG A 69 8.60 -13.78 9.79
N ASP A 70 9.29 -12.81 10.40
CA ASP A 70 10.55 -12.19 9.95
C ASP A 70 10.44 -11.47 8.60
N PHE A 71 9.25 -10.98 8.23
CA PHE A 71 9.05 -10.15 7.04
C PHE A 71 8.86 -8.68 7.40
N ASP A 72 9.93 -7.91 7.26
CA ASP A 72 9.90 -6.45 7.36
C ASP A 72 9.39 -5.83 6.04
N ILE A 73 8.22 -5.17 6.09
CA ILE A 73 7.63 -4.49 4.94
C ILE A 73 8.27 -3.12 4.65
N PHE A 74 9.08 -2.58 5.57
CA PHE A 74 9.78 -1.32 5.39
C PHE A 74 11.18 -1.49 4.81
N ALA A 75 11.76 -2.70 4.92
CA ALA A 75 13.05 -3.04 4.38
C ALA A 75 13.17 -2.66 2.89
N GLU A 76 14.31 -2.07 2.53
CA GLU A 76 14.66 -1.86 1.13
C GLU A 76 14.84 -3.22 0.44
N LYS A 77 14.29 -3.36 -0.76
CA LYS A 77 14.60 -4.52 -1.61
C LYS A 77 16.10 -4.44 -1.96
N LYS A 78 16.89 -5.38 -1.45
CA LYS A 78 18.26 -5.63 -1.92
C LYS A 78 18.27 -6.05 -3.38
#